data_AF-A0A848Y8F8-F1
#
_entry.id   AF-A0A848Y8F8-F1
#
_cell.length_a   1.000
_cell.length_b   1.000
_cell.length_c   1.000
_cell.angle_alpha   90.00
_cell.angle_beta   90.00
_cell.angle_gamma   90.00
#
_symmetry.space_group_name_H-M   'P 1'
#
loop_
_entity.id
_entity.type
_entity.pdbx_description
1 polymer ?
#
loop_
_entity_poly.entity_id
_entity_poly.type
_entity_poly.pdbx_seq_one_letter_code
_entity_poly.pdbx_strand_id
1 'polypeptide(L)' 'MRDWLQERFGDRAVNVWAGSATPDGGLDSRWDSGDGVHQNDEVHRIIFERVRDAGVLDTILVPPRLI' A
#
# COMPACT_ATOMS: atom_id res chain seq x y z
N MET A 1 6.64 -0.24 -13.01
CA MET A 1 6.04 0.80 -12.13
C MET A 1 6.69 0.82 -10.74
N ARG A 2 6.91 -0.33 -10.09
CA ARG A 2 7.58 -0.43 -8.77
C ARG A 2 8.87 0.39 -8.69
N ASP A 3 9.82 0.13 -9.59
CA ASP A 3 11.15 0.74 -9.50
C ASP A 3 11.09 2.26 -9.71
N TRP A 4 10.23 2.72 -10.63
CA TRP A 4 9.97 4.16 -10.83
C TRP A 4 9.35 4.83 -9.61
N LEU A 5 8.39 4.18 -8.93
CA LEU A 5 7.81 4.70 -7.69
C LEU A 5 8.87 4.84 -6.60
N GLN A 6 9.76 3.85 -6.48
CA GLN A 6 10.84 3.87 -5.50
C GLN A 6 11.87 4.96 -5.81
N GLU A 7 12.25 5.13 -7.08
CA GLU A 7 13.12 6.23 -7.52
C GLU A 7 12.49 7.60 -7.24
N ARG A 8 11.20 7.77 -7.55
CA ARG A 8 10.53 9.07 -7.48
C ARG A 8 10.14 9.50 -6.07
N PHE A 9 9.77 8.55 -5.21
CA PHE A 9 9.17 8.82 -3.90
C PHE A 9 10.02 8.32 -2.73
N GLY A 10 10.95 7.39 -2.94
CA GLY A 10 11.79 6.82 -1.88
C GLY A 10 10.96 6.39 -0.67
N ASP A 11 11.33 6.89 0.50
CA ASP A 11 10.67 6.60 1.79
C ASP A 11 9.27 7.22 1.95
N ARG A 12 8.78 7.95 0.93
CA ARG A 12 7.42 8.51 0.90
C ARG A 12 6.40 7.59 0.22
N ALA A 13 6.78 6.35 -0.10
CA ALA A 13 5.88 5.34 -0.67
C ALA A 13 5.64 4.20 0.32
N VAL A 14 4.37 3.79 0.46
CA VAL A 14 3.99 2.62 1.26
C VAL A 14 3.89 1.41 0.33
N ASN A 15 4.71 0.37 0.57
CA ASN A 15 4.63 -0.88 -0.19
C ASN A 15 3.46 -1.75 0.30
N VAL A 16 2.31 -1.61 -0.36
CA VAL A 16 1.09 -2.37 -0.04
C VAL A 16 1.09 -3.80 -0.58
N TRP A 17 1.99 -4.14 -1.51
CA TRP A 17 2.07 -5.45 -2.17
C TRP A 17 2.96 -6.46 -1.45
N ALA A 18 3.81 -6.01 -0.52
CA ALA A 18 4.70 -6.88 0.23
C ALA A 18 3.92 -8.01 0.93
N GLY A 19 4.34 -9.26 0.73
CA GLY A 19 3.71 -10.43 1.35
C GLY A 19 2.41 -10.92 0.70
N SER A 20 1.83 -10.18 -0.25
CA SER A 20 0.66 -10.62 -1.03
C SER A 20 0.95 -10.83 -2.52
N ALA A 21 2.11 -10.38 -2.99
CA ALA A 21 2.55 -10.57 -4.37
C ALA A 21 3.31 -11.88 -4.54
N THR A 22 3.15 -12.50 -5.70
CA THR A 22 4.02 -13.58 -6.17
C THR A 22 5.41 -13.02 -6.54
N PRO A 23 6.45 -13.88 -6.64
CA PRO A 23 7.80 -13.43 -7.03
C PRO A 23 7.89 -12.71 -8.38
N ASP A 24 6.98 -13.01 -9.31
CA ASP A 24 6.84 -12.36 -10.62
C ASP A 24 5.97 -11.09 -10.59
N GLY A 25 5.47 -10.69 -9.41
CA GLY A 25 4.73 -9.44 -9.21
C GLY A 25 3.24 -9.53 -9.50
N GLY A 26 2.70 -10.75 -9.62
CA GLY A 26 1.27 -11.01 -9.70
C GLY A 26 0.59 -11.09 -8.33
N LEU A 27 -0.73 -11.28 -8.34
CA LEU A 27 -1.52 -11.55 -7.14
C LEU A 27 -1.43 -13.05 -6.81
N ASP A 28 -0.96 -13.38 -5.61
CA ASP A 28 -1.01 -14.77 -5.12
C ASP A 28 -2.47 -15.18 -4.95
N SER A 29 -2.87 -16.34 -5.49
CA SER A 29 -4.24 -16.83 -5.47
C SER A 29 -4.80 -17.04 -4.06
N ARG A 30 -3.93 -17.22 -3.06
CA ARG A 30 -4.33 -17.22 -1.65
C ARG A 30 -4.99 -15.90 -1.22
N TRP A 31 -4.57 -14.80 -1.84
CA TRP A 31 -4.97 -13.44 -1.51
C TRP A 31 -5.98 -12.85 -2.48
N ASP A 32 -6.43 -13.62 -3.47
CA ASP A 32 -7.44 -13.23 -4.44
C ASP A 32 -8.84 -13.19 -3.80
N SER A 33 -9.60 -12.16 -4.16
CA SER A 33 -11.04 -12.04 -3.83
C SER A 33 -11.92 -12.99 -4.66
N GLY A 34 -11.37 -13.58 -5.71
CA GLY A 34 -12.01 -14.55 -6.60
C GLY A 34 -12.17 -14.07 -8.04
N ASP A 35 -11.58 -12.93 -8.41
CA ASP A 35 -11.72 -12.33 -9.74
C ASP A 35 -10.39 -12.16 -10.49
N GLY A 36 -9.28 -12.61 -9.90
CA GLY A 36 -7.95 -12.54 -10.49
C GLY A 36 -7.35 -11.14 -10.53
N VAL A 37 -7.98 -10.15 -9.90
CA VAL A 37 -7.55 -8.75 -9.91
C VAL A 37 -7.49 -8.15 -8.51
N HIS A 38 -8.55 -8.34 -7.71
CA HIS A 38 -8.69 -7.71 -6.40
C HIS A 38 -8.22 -8.61 -5.28
N GLN A 39 -7.61 -7.98 -4.28
CA GLN A 39 -7.19 -8.64 -3.05
C GLN A 39 -8.41 -8.91 -2.15
N ASN A 40 -8.32 -9.95 -1.33
CA ASN A 40 -9.37 -10.29 -0.36
C ASN A 40 -9.30 -9.41 0.90
N ASP A 41 -10.32 -9.56 1.77
CA ASP A 41 -10.48 -8.77 2.99
C ASP A 41 -9.30 -8.85 3.95
N GLU A 42 -8.59 -9.99 4.01
CA GLU A 42 -7.44 -10.16 4.89
C GLU A 42 -6.29 -9.24 4.45
N VAL A 43 -6.05 -9.13 3.15
CA VAL A 43 -5.03 -8.21 2.63
C VAL A 43 -5.49 -6.76 2.73
N HIS A 44 -6.77 -6.47 2.50
CA HIS A 44 -7.30 -5.12 2.71
C HIS A 44 -7.08 -4.63 4.16
N ARG A 45 -7.24 -5.50 5.16
CA ARG A 45 -6.90 -5.19 6.56
C ARG A 45 -5.41 -4.85 6.72
N ILE A 46 -4.50 -5.64 6.14
CA ILE A 46 -3.05 -5.40 6.20
C ILE A 46 -2.68 -4.07 5.53
N ILE A 47 -3.30 -3.76 4.39
CA ILE A 47 -3.07 -2.48 3.69
C ILE A 47 -3.50 -1.32 4.58
N PHE A 48 -4.67 -1.42 5.22
CA PHE A 48 -5.14 -0.41 6.16
C PHE A 48 -4.14 -0.20 7.31
N GLU A 49 -3.68 -1.28 7.94
CA GLU A 49 -2.68 -1.24 9.02
C GLU A 49 -1.39 -0.54 8.56
N ARG A 50 -0.88 -0.85 7.37
CA ARG A 50 0.31 -0.21 6.80
C ARG A 50 0.14 1.29 6.58
N VAL A 51 -1.01 1.71 6.03
CA VAL A 51 -1.30 3.13 5.79
C VAL A 51 -1.43 3.89 7.10
N ARG A 52 -2.10 3.30 8.10
CA ARG A 52 -2.22 3.86 9.45
C ARG A 52 -0.85 4.00 10.11
N ASP A 53 -0.05 2.94 10.12
CA ASP A 53 1.24 2.88 10.81
C ASP A 53 2.30 3.76 10.13
N ALA A 54 2.14 4.04 8.84
CA ALA A 54 2.94 5.03 8.11
C ALA A 54 2.57 6.49 8.46
N GLY A 55 1.58 6.74 9.34
CA GLY A 55 1.19 8.09 9.77
C GLY A 55 0.60 8.94 8.65
N VAL A 56 0.04 8.34 7.59
CA VAL A 56 -0.45 9.08 6.42
C VAL A 56 -1.52 10.12 6.82
N LEU A 57 -2.42 9.77 7.73
CA LEU A 57 -3.48 10.67 8.18
C LEU A 57 -2.93 11.87 8.98
N ASP A 58 -1.82 11.69 9.70
CA ASP A 58 -1.19 12.76 10.47
C ASP A 58 -0.65 13.87 9.55
N THR A 59 -0.39 13.55 8.28
CA THR A 59 0.03 14.54 7.27
C THR A 59 -1.11 15.35 6.66
N ILE A 60 -2.36 14.88 6.81
CA ILE A 60 -3.55 15.47 6.18
C ILE A 60 -4.35 16.31 7.20
N LEU A 61 -4.27 15.97 8.50
CA LEU A 61 -5.04 16.60 9.56
C LEU A 61 -4.37 17.83 10.20
N VAL A 62 -3.22 18.27 9.70
CA VAL A 62 -2.58 19.51 10.15
C VAL A 62 -3.19 20.69 9.38
N PRO A 63 -3.94 21.61 10.02
CA PRO A 63 -4.39 22.82 9.34
C PRO A 63 -3.17 23.61 8.85
N PRO A 64 -3.23 24.25 7.67
CA PRO A 64 -2.11 25.04 7.17
C PRO A 64 -1.71 26.08 8.22
N ARG A 65 -0.41 26.17 8.54
CA ARG A 65 0.11 27.28 9.34
C ARG A 65 -0.17 28.55 8.55
N LEU A 66 -1.14 29.34 8.99
CA LEU A 66 -1.30 30.72 8.59
C LEU A 66 -0.04 31.45 9.09
N ILE A 67 0.83 31.80 8.15
CA ILE A 67 1.92 32.77 8.33
C ILE A 67 1.35 34.19 8.36
#